data_AF-A0A379ULC1-F1
#
_entry.id   AF-A0A379ULC1-F1
#
_cell.length_a   1.000
_cell.length_b   1.000
_cell.length_c   1.000
_cell.angle_alpha   90.00
_cell.angle_beta   90.00
_cell.angle_gamma   90.00
#
_symmetry.space_group_name_H-M   'P 1'
#
loop_
_entity.id
_entity.type
_entity.pdbx_description
1 polymer ?
#
loop_
_entity_poly.entity_id
_entity_poly.type
_entity_poly.pdbx_seq_one_letter_code
_entity_poly.pdbx_strand_id
1 'polypeptide(L)' 'MIVVGHRESSVPFSYYDNQQKVVGYSQDYSNAIVEAVKKKLNKPDLQVKLIPITSQNRIPLLQKRNLRF' A
#
# COMPACT_ATOMS: atom_id res chain seq x y z
N MET A 1 -11.74 -2.37 -6.29
CA MET A 1 -10.86 -2.25 -5.12
C MET A 1 -9.42 -2.57 -5.51
N ILE A 2 -8.47 -1.81 -4.98
CA ILE A 2 -7.03 -2.02 -5.08
C ILE A 2 -6.48 -2.31 -3.68
N VAL A 3 -5.57 -3.26 -3.58
CA VAL A 3 -4.99 -3.68 -2.30
C VAL A 3 -3.50 -3.37 -2.31
N VAL A 4 -3.08 -2.55 -1.36
CA VAL A 4 -1.71 -2.02 -1.24
C VAL A 4 -1.07 -2.55 0.03
N GLY A 5 0.13 -3.08 -0.13
CA GLY A 5 0.91 -3.65 0.94
C GLY A 5 1.72 -2.56 1.62
N HIS A 6 1.77 -2.58 2.94
CA HIS A 6 2.60 -1.63 3.67
C HIS A 6 3.37 -2.29 4.80
N ARG A 7 4.43 -1.60 5.26
CA ARG A 7 5.22 -2.03 6.41
C ARG A 7 4.72 -1.31 7.66
N GLU A 8 4.83 -1.96 8.81
CA GLU A 8 4.36 -1.37 10.08
C GLU A 8 5.47 -0.59 10.79
N SER A 9 6.73 -0.98 10.60
CA SER A 9 7.86 -0.46 11.38
C SER A 9 9.12 -0.22 10.55
N SER A 10 8.98 0.09 9.25
CA SER A 10 10.12 0.42 8.39
C SER A 10 10.29 1.94 8.29
N VAL A 11 10.61 2.58 9.41
CA VAL A 11 10.92 4.03 9.46
C VAL A 11 12.20 4.32 8.65
N PRO A 12 12.26 5.39 7.84
CA PRO A 12 11.23 6.40 7.52
C PRO A 12 10.47 6.10 6.21
N PHE A 13 10.44 4.84 5.76
CA PHE A 13 9.95 4.44 4.42
C PHE A 13 8.46 4.08 4.40
N SER A 14 8.01 3.19 5.29
CA SER A 14 6.60 2.79 5.44
C SER A 14 6.42 2.30 6.87
N TYR A 15 5.65 3.04 7.66
CA TYR A 15 5.45 2.77 9.08
C TYR A 15 4.16 3.43 9.57
N TYR A 16 3.65 3.00 10.72
CA TYR A 16 2.56 3.70 11.39
C TYR A 16 3.09 4.93 12.14
N ASP A 17 2.48 6.08 11.91
CA ASP A 17 2.66 7.26 12.76
C ASP A 17 1.88 7.13 14.07
N ASN A 18 2.02 8.15 14.93
CA ASN A 18 1.30 8.23 16.21
C ASN A 18 -0.23 8.31 16.06
N GLN A 19 -0.73 8.57 14.84
CA GLN A 19 -2.16 8.62 14.51
C GLN A 19 -2.65 7.32 13.86
N GLN A 20 -1.86 6.24 13.86
CA GLN A 20 -2.16 4.96 13.22
C GLN A 20 -2.35 5.09 11.69
N LYS A 21 -1.73 6.10 11.07
CA LYS A 21 -1.67 6.23 9.61
C LYS A 21 -0.38 5.66 9.09
N VAL A 22 -0.46 4.97 7.96
CA VAL A 22 0.72 4.49 7.25
C VAL A 22 1.33 5.67 6.50
N VAL A 23 2.58 6.00 6.81
CA VAL A 23 3.31 7.15 6.25
C VAL A 23 4.75 6.75 5.89
N GLY A 24 5.46 7.64 5.19
CA GLY A 24 6.89 7.52 4.89
C GLY A 24 7.19 7.60 3.40
N TYR A 25 8.49 7.71 3.08
CA TYR A 25 8.97 7.93 1.71
C TYR A 25 8.40 6.92 0.70
N SER A 26 8.48 5.63 1.00
CA SER A 26 7.95 4.59 0.11
C SER A 26 6.42 4.58 0.08
N GLN A 27 5.76 4.96 1.18
CA GLN A 27 4.30 5.08 1.21
C GLN A 27 3.80 6.21 0.29
N ASP A 28 4.55 7.31 0.18
CA ASP A 28 4.21 8.42 -0.73
C ASP A 28 4.20 7.96 -2.19
N TYR A 29 5.16 7.13 -2.60
CA TYR A 29 5.13 6.51 -3.93
C TYR A 29 3.92 5.58 -4.11
N SER A 30 3.60 4.75 -3.12
CA SER A 30 2.41 3.90 -3.17
C SER A 30 1.13 4.72 -3.35
N ASN A 31 1.00 5.85 -2.65
CA ASN A 31 -0.13 6.76 -2.79
C ASN A 31 -0.18 7.38 -4.19
N ALA A 32 0.96 7.84 -4.73
CA ALA A 32 1.03 8.38 -6.09
C ALA A 32 0.65 7.34 -7.17
N ILE A 33 1.08 6.08 -6.99
CA ILE A 33 0.70 4.97 -7.88
C ILE A 33 -0.81 4.73 -7.82
N VAL A 34 -1.42 4.72 -6.63
CA VAL A 34 -2.88 4.56 -6.48
C VAL A 34 -3.63 5.68 -7.21
N GLU A 35 -3.20 6.93 -7.06
CA GLU A 35 -3.84 8.06 -7.76
C GLU A 35 -3.69 7.95 -9.28
N ALA A 36 -2.51 7.55 -9.77
CA ALA A 36 -2.31 7.30 -11.19
C ALA A 36 -3.23 6.18 -11.72
N VAL A 37 -3.44 5.10 -10.93
CA VAL A 37 -4.37 4.01 -11.28
C VAL A 37 -5.82 4.50 -11.31
N LYS A 38 -6.27 5.27 -10.31
CA LYS A 38 -7.62 5.87 -10.29
C LYS A 38 -7.88 6.69 -11.54
N LYS A 39 -6.93 7.56 -11.90
CA LYS A 39 -7.00 8.41 -13.10
C LYS A 39 -7.02 7.57 -14.37
N LYS A 40 -6.14 6.56 -14.48
CA LYS A 40 -6.04 5.71 -15.67
C LYS A 40 -7.32 4.90 -15.91
N LEU A 41 -8.01 4.48 -14.85
CA LEU A 41 -9.24 3.70 -14.93
C LEU A 41 -10.52 4.56 -14.97
N ASN A 42 -10.39 5.88 -14.84
CA ASN A 42 -11.52 6.81 -14.66
C ASN A 42 -12.45 6.40 -13.50
N LYS A 43 -11.87 5.96 -12.39
CA LYS A 43 -12.59 5.49 -11.18
C LYS A 43 -12.06 6.22 -9.94
N PRO A 44 -12.50 7.47 -9.68
CA PRO A 44 -12.03 8.24 -8.52
C PRO A 44 -12.44 7.61 -7.18
N ASP A 45 -13.55 6.85 -7.17
CA ASP A 45 -14.12 6.11 -6.05
C ASP A 45 -13.51 4.71 -5.87
N LEU A 46 -12.44 4.36 -6.60
CA LEU A 46 -11.78 3.07 -6.46
C LEU A 46 -11.30 2.87 -5.01
N GLN A 47 -11.98 1.98 -4.29
CA GLN A 47 -11.64 1.63 -2.92
C GLN A 47 -10.19 1.13 -2.80
N VAL A 48 -9.46 1.68 -1.84
CA VAL A 48 -8.08 1.32 -1.49
C VAL A 48 -8.10 0.58 -0.16
N LYS A 49 -7.48 -0.59 -0.09
CA LYS A 49 -7.32 -1.36 1.15
C LYS A 49 -5.84 -1.53 1.45
N LEU A 50 -5.41 -1.10 2.63
CA LEU A 50 -4.05 -1.32 3.12
C LEU A 50 -3.96 -2.67 3.84
N ILE A 51 -2.93 -3.45 3.55
CA ILE A 51 -2.63 -4.71 4.25
C ILE A 51 -1.20 -4.67 4.79
N PRO A 52 -0.97 -4.93 6.08
CA PRO A 52 0.37 -5.00 6.64
C PRO A 52 1.10 -6.24 6.14
N ILE A 53 2.37 -6.06 5.74
CA ILE A 53 3.25 -7.14 5.27
C ILE A 53 4.58 -7.14 6.02
N THR A 54 5.14 -8.34 6.17
CA THR A 54 6.46 -8.60 6.72
C THR A 54 7.42 -9.03 5.61
N SER A 55 8.72 -9.01 5.89
CA SER A 55 9.73 -9.52 4.96
C SER A 55 9.48 -10.99 4.60
N GLN A 56 8.95 -11.77 5.55
CA GLN A 56 8.69 -13.20 5.40
C GLN A 56 7.46 -13.49 4.52
N ASN A 57 6.39 -12.71 4.65
CA ASN A 57 5.11 -13.03 4.00
C ASN A 57 4.85 -12.25 2.69
N ARG A 58 5.69 -11.26 2.33
CA ARG A 58 5.48 -10.42 1.13
C ARG A 58 5.38 -11.20 -0.19
N ILE A 59 6.28 -12.17 -0.42
CA ILE A 59 6.29 -12.97 -1.67
C ILE A 59 5.04 -13.87 -1.74
N PRO A 60 4.72 -14.66 -0.69
CA PRO A 60 3.48 -15.44 -0.67
C PRO A 60 2.21 -14.59 -0.86
N LEU A 61 2.13 -13.40 -0.27
CA LEU A 61 0.94 -12.53 -0.38
C LEU A 61 0.77 -11.93 -1.78
N LEU A 62 1.86 -11.59 -2.45
CA LEU A 62 1.85 -11.11 -3.84
C LEU A 62 1.39 -12.21 -4.82
N GLN A 63 1.91 -13.43 -4.66
CA GLN A 63 1.58 -14.56 -5.55
C GLN A 63 0.12 -14.99 -5.45
N LYS A 64 -0.48 -14.91 -4.26
CA LYS A 64 -1.90 -15.25 -4.04
C LYS A 64 -2.87 -14.21 -4.63
N ARG A 65 -2.38 -13.15 -5.30
CA ARG A 65 -3.15 -12.03 -5.88
C ARG A 65 -4.00 -11.23 -4.87
N ASN A 66 -3.80 -11.48 -3.58
CA ASN A 66 -4.43 -10.73 -2.50
C ASN A 66 -3.79 -9.35 -2.32
N LEU A 67 -2.54 -9.21 -2.74
CA LEU A 67 -1.77 -7.98 -2.78
C LEU A 67 -1.49 -7.59 -4.24
N ARG A 68 -1.68 -6.33 -4.63
CA ARG A 68 -1.38 -5.88 -5.99
C ARG A 68 -0.01 -5.20 -6.11
N PHE A 69 0.44 -4.50 -5.07
CA PHE A 69 1.79 -3.94 -4.95
C PHE A 69 2.03 -3.49 -3.51
#